data_AF-E4YL51-F1
#
_entry.id   AF-E4YL51-F1
#
_cell.length_a   1.000
_cell.length_b   1.000
_cell.length_c   1.000
_cell.angle_alpha   90.00
_cell.angle_beta   90.00
_cell.angle_gamma   90.00
#
_symmetry.space_group_name_H-M   'P 1'
#
loop_
_entity.id
_entity.type
_entity.pdbx_description
1 polymer ?
#
loop_
_entity_poly.entity_id
_entity_poly.type
_entity_poly.pdbx_seq_one_letter_code
_entity_poly.pdbx_strand_id
1 'polypeptide(L)'
;MKLFATFVALASAQEYNYESQNYEYADSYDVSTTTTVANEVAAAVADLAANASGRNYNNNNNYPANNNYPAYPAPTGLTCWRCDADSWELCESSGSVQTCQPNEGSCELEIRERSGYIMQIRTGCKAKDACEMNMSQNFKQQNPHYTECRPEPGYTHSVCRQCCSENNCVKEPNWWYPTTRTEWAYKGESGY
;
A
#
# COMPACT_ATOMS: atom_id res chain seq x y z
N MET A 1 -20.44 -32.47 52.17
CA MET A 1 -20.75 -31.10 52.64
C MET A 1 -19.45 -30.35 52.93
N LYS A 2 -19.02 -29.50 52.01
CA LYS A 2 -18.12 -28.37 52.25
C LYS A 2 -18.59 -27.25 51.33
N LEU A 3 -19.35 -26.33 51.91
CA LEU A 3 -19.79 -25.08 51.31
C LEU A 3 -18.60 -24.13 51.30
N PHE A 4 -18.24 -23.61 50.13
CA PHE A 4 -17.47 -22.38 50.03
C PHE A 4 -18.11 -21.47 48.99
N ALA A 5 -18.32 -20.23 49.43
CA ALA A 5 -19.17 -19.22 48.83
C ALA A 5 -18.70 -18.78 47.44
N THR A 6 -19.63 -18.77 46.50
CA THR A 6 -19.47 -18.13 45.19
C THR A 6 -19.55 -16.61 45.40
N PHE A 7 -18.43 -15.91 45.24
CA PHE A 7 -18.44 -14.45 45.15
C PHE A 7 -18.92 -14.06 43.75
N VAL A 8 -20.16 -13.57 43.65
CA VAL A 8 -20.68 -12.93 42.44
C VAL A 8 -20.19 -11.49 42.45
N ALA A 9 -19.20 -11.18 41.61
CA ALA A 9 -18.82 -9.80 41.33
C ALA A 9 -19.89 -9.18 40.42
N LEU A 10 -20.74 -8.33 41.01
CA LEU A 10 -21.60 -7.40 40.28
C LEU A 10 -20.71 -6.30 39.69
N ALA A 11 -20.29 -6.46 38.43
CA ALA A 11 -19.75 -5.35 37.66
C ALA A 11 -20.95 -4.54 37.13
N SER A 12 -21.15 -3.36 37.69
CA SER A 12 -22.10 -2.36 37.21
C SER A 12 -21.71 -1.95 35.78
N ALA A 13 -22.61 -2.11 34.83
CA ALA A 13 -22.51 -1.47 33.53
C ALA A 13 -22.57 0.05 33.74
N GLN A 14 -21.47 0.76 33.46
CA GLN A 14 -21.49 2.20 33.29
C GLN A 14 -21.88 2.50 31.84
N GLU A 15 -22.98 3.21 31.66
CA GLU A 15 -23.36 3.81 30.38
C GLU A 15 -22.33 4.89 30.03
N TYR A 16 -21.63 4.71 28.91
CA TYR A 16 -20.81 5.77 28.33
C TYR A 16 -21.72 6.71 27.54
N ASN A 17 -22.03 7.87 28.12
CA ASN A 17 -22.63 8.99 27.40
C ASN A 17 -21.59 9.59 26.45
N TYR A 18 -21.84 9.50 25.14
CA TYR A 18 -21.11 10.26 24.12
C TYR A 18 -21.85 11.58 23.91
N GLU A 19 -21.42 12.65 24.58
CA GLU A 19 -21.83 14.02 24.23
C GLU A 19 -20.99 14.49 23.05
N SER A 20 -21.63 14.70 21.90
CA SER A 20 -21.03 15.39 20.75
C SER A 20 -20.91 16.88 21.06
N GLN A 21 -19.70 17.36 21.36
CA GLN A 21 -19.42 18.80 21.43
C GLN A 21 -19.32 19.36 20.00
N ASN A 22 -20.35 20.07 19.57
CA ASN A 22 -20.30 20.95 18.40
C ASN A 22 -19.34 22.11 18.70
N TYR A 23 -18.17 22.11 18.06
CA TYR A 23 -17.35 23.31 17.93
C TYR A 23 -17.85 24.11 16.71
N GLU A 24 -18.62 25.15 16.97
CA GLU A 24 -19.04 26.12 15.98
C GLU A 24 -17.91 27.14 15.80
N TYR A 25 -17.07 26.95 14.78
CA TYR A 25 -16.08 27.95 14.38
C TYR A 25 -16.76 28.96 13.46
N ALA A 26 -17.18 30.08 14.05
CA ALA A 26 -17.68 31.23 13.30
C ALA A 26 -16.49 32.03 12.77
N ASP A 27 -16.23 31.94 11.46
CA ASP A 27 -15.33 32.88 10.77
C ASP A 27 -16.18 33.89 9.99
N SER A 28 -16.15 35.15 10.43
CA SER A 28 -16.84 36.26 9.79
C SER A 28 -16.09 36.67 8.52
N TYR A 29 -16.60 36.27 7.35
CA TYR A 29 -16.08 36.76 6.07
C TYR A 29 -16.95 37.87 5.50
N ASP A 30 -16.32 39.01 5.28
CA ASP A 30 -16.88 40.24 4.70
C ASP A 30 -17.36 40.00 3.25
N VAL A 31 -18.68 40.09 3.05
CA VAL A 31 -19.43 39.91 1.79
C VAL A 31 -19.30 41.16 0.91
N SER A 32 -18.07 41.61 0.65
CA SER A 32 -17.79 42.67 -0.33
C SER A 32 -16.63 42.34 -1.26
N THR A 33 -15.91 41.24 -1.03
CA THR A 33 -14.73 40.81 -1.83
C THR A 33 -15.04 39.72 -2.86
N THR A 34 -16.20 39.06 -2.80
CA THR A 34 -16.55 37.92 -3.66
C THR A 34 -16.85 38.30 -5.12
N THR A 35 -17.32 39.53 -5.37
CA THR A 35 -17.70 39.96 -6.73
C THR A 35 -16.48 40.22 -7.62
N THR A 36 -15.36 40.69 -7.06
CA THR A 36 -14.14 40.98 -7.81
C THR A 36 -13.42 39.69 -8.22
N VAL A 37 -13.34 38.71 -7.33
CA VAL A 37 -12.73 37.41 -7.60
C VAL A 37 -13.55 36.60 -8.61
N ALA A 38 -14.89 36.69 -8.57
CA ALA A 38 -15.75 36.03 -9.55
C ALA A 38 -15.52 36.53 -10.99
N ASN A 39 -15.25 37.82 -11.16
CA ASN A 39 -14.99 38.41 -12.48
C ASN A 39 -13.59 38.05 -13.01
N GLU A 40 -12.58 37.93 -12.14
CA GLU A 40 -11.22 37.51 -12.52
C GLU A 40 -11.15 36.02 -12.87
N VAL A 41 -11.89 35.16 -12.15
CA VAL A 41 -12.02 33.74 -12.46
C VAL A 41 -12.80 33.53 -13.77
N ALA A 42 -13.83 34.33 -14.03
CA ALA A 42 -14.60 34.27 -15.28
C ALA A 42 -13.76 34.61 -16.52
N ALA A 43 -12.84 35.58 -16.42
CA ALA A 43 -11.90 35.91 -17.49
C ALA A 43 -10.87 34.79 -17.71
N ALA A 44 -10.33 34.21 -16.63
CA ALA A 44 -9.36 33.12 -16.71
C ALA A 44 -9.94 31.82 -17.30
N VAL A 45 -11.21 31.49 -17.04
CA VAL A 45 -11.86 30.30 -17.63
C VAL A 45 -12.25 30.51 -19.09
N ALA A 46 -12.50 31.75 -19.54
CA ALA A 46 -12.76 32.07 -20.94
C ALA A 46 -11.52 31.87 -21.82
N ASP A 47 -10.34 32.27 -21.33
CA ASP A 47 -9.06 32.03 -22.01
C ASP A 47 -8.69 30.54 -22.07
N LEU A 48 -9.05 29.76 -21.04
CA LEU A 48 -8.86 28.30 -21.03
C LEU A 48 -9.80 27.60 -22.02
N ALA A 49 -11.05 28.07 -22.14
CA ALA A 49 -12.04 27.53 -23.08
C ALA A 49 -11.67 27.84 -24.54
N ALA A 50 -11.13 29.04 -24.83
CA ALA A 50 -10.64 29.40 -26.16
C ALA A 50 -9.40 28.57 -26.59
N ASN A 51 -8.51 28.22 -25.64
CA ASN A 51 -7.35 27.35 -25.87
C ASN A 51 -7.70 25.85 -25.98
N ALA A 52 -8.90 25.43 -25.57
CA ALA A 52 -9.37 24.05 -25.73
C ALA A 52 -9.81 23.76 -27.18
N SER A 53 -10.33 24.76 -27.89
CA SER A 53 -10.75 24.66 -29.29
C SER A 53 -9.62 24.64 -30.34
N GLY A 54 -8.36 24.86 -29.93
CA GLY A 54 -7.19 24.84 -30.81
C GLY A 54 -6.33 23.58 -30.71
N ARG A 55 -6.54 22.72 -29.70
CA ARG A 55 -5.78 21.47 -29.55
C ARG A 55 -6.49 20.32 -30.24
N ASN A 56 -6.33 20.27 -31.56
CA ASN A 56 -6.33 19.01 -32.29
C ASN A 56 -5.22 18.13 -31.69
N TYR A 57 -5.57 17.18 -30.83
CA TYR A 57 -4.70 16.03 -30.57
C TYR A 57 -4.66 15.18 -31.84
N ASN A 58 -3.89 15.63 -32.83
CA ASN A 58 -3.35 14.75 -33.84
C ASN A 58 -2.41 13.78 -33.10
N ASN A 59 -2.91 12.59 -32.79
CA ASN A 59 -2.08 11.46 -32.41
C ASN A 59 -1.26 11.06 -33.64
N ASN A 60 -0.17 11.78 -33.88
CA ASN A 60 0.88 11.35 -34.79
C ASN A 60 2.19 11.30 -34.01
N ASN A 61 2.17 10.49 -32.96
CA ASN A 61 3.39 10.03 -32.32
C ASN A 61 3.98 8.90 -33.16
N ASN A 62 4.66 9.29 -34.25
CA ASN A 62 5.69 8.46 -34.85
C ASN A 62 6.91 8.45 -33.92
N TYR A 63 6.79 7.75 -32.79
CA TYR A 63 7.95 7.20 -32.12
C TYR A 63 8.37 5.98 -32.93
N PRO A 64 9.63 5.86 -33.39
CA PRO A 64 10.09 4.58 -33.91
C PRO A 64 9.95 3.58 -32.77
N ALA A 65 8.99 2.67 -32.90
CA ALA A 65 8.85 1.53 -32.03
C ALA A 65 10.10 0.65 -32.23
N ASN A 66 11.16 0.95 -31.49
CA ASN A 66 12.26 0.02 -31.32
C ASN A 66 11.78 -1.07 -30.36
N ASN A 67 11.05 -2.04 -30.93
CA ASN A 67 10.55 -3.23 -30.26
C ASN A 67 11.68 -4.24 -30.00
N ASN A 68 12.75 -3.81 -29.34
CA ASN A 68 13.85 -4.67 -28.93
C ASN A 68 14.07 -4.66 -27.42
N TYR A 69 12.97 -4.71 -26.67
CA TYR A 69 12.97 -5.33 -25.34
C TYR A 69 12.33 -6.71 -25.53
N PRO A 70 12.99 -7.82 -25.14
CA PRO A 70 12.31 -9.10 -25.11
C PRO A 70 11.10 -8.94 -24.18
N ALA A 71 9.90 -9.00 -24.76
CA ALA A 71 8.67 -9.08 -23.99
C ALA A 71 8.76 -10.38 -23.18
N TYR A 72 9.07 -10.26 -21.89
CA TYR A 72 8.89 -11.39 -20.99
C TYR A 72 7.39 -11.67 -21.00
N PRO A 73 6.94 -12.86 -21.43
CA PRO A 73 5.51 -13.14 -21.43
C PRO A 73 5.02 -12.94 -20.00
N ALA A 74 4.13 -11.98 -19.81
CA ALA A 74 3.30 -11.93 -18.63
C ALA A 74 2.72 -13.33 -18.45
N PRO A 75 2.78 -13.94 -17.26
CA PRO A 75 2.07 -15.19 -17.06
C PRO A 75 0.61 -14.90 -17.40
N THR A 76 0.10 -15.50 -18.47
CA THR A 76 -1.32 -15.38 -18.78
C THR A 76 -2.06 -16.05 -17.63
N GLY A 77 -2.60 -15.24 -16.71
CA GLY A 77 -3.31 -15.70 -15.52
C GLY A 77 -2.50 -15.79 -14.23
N LEU A 78 -1.47 -14.95 -14.00
CA LEU A 78 -0.91 -14.82 -12.65
C LEU A 78 -2.02 -14.40 -11.67
N THR A 79 -2.08 -15.08 -10.53
CA THR A 79 -2.97 -14.74 -9.43
C THR A 79 -2.14 -14.50 -8.18
N CYS A 80 -2.54 -13.52 -7.38
CA CYS A 80 -1.87 -13.21 -6.12
C CYS A 80 -2.91 -13.04 -5.02
N TRP A 81 -2.53 -13.39 -3.79
CA TRP A 81 -3.34 -13.01 -2.64
C TRP A 81 -3.23 -11.50 -2.41
N ARG A 82 -4.37 -10.83 -2.30
CA ARG A 82 -4.48 -9.39 -2.07
C ARG A 82 -5.04 -9.14 -0.67
N CYS A 83 -4.28 -8.45 0.16
CA CYS A 83 -4.73 -7.93 1.44
C CYS A 83 -4.02 -6.61 1.78
N ASP A 84 -4.61 -5.82 2.68
CA ASP A 84 -3.99 -4.69 3.38
C ASP A 84 -4.50 -4.75 4.82
N ALA A 85 -3.68 -5.19 5.75
CA ALA A 85 -4.09 -5.56 7.11
C ALA A 85 -2.95 -5.38 8.12
N ASP A 86 -3.23 -5.37 9.42
CA ASP A 86 -2.24 -5.24 10.50
C ASP A 86 -1.83 -6.57 11.15
N SER A 87 -2.38 -7.69 10.67
CA SER A 87 -2.08 -9.05 11.13
C SER A 87 -2.26 -10.06 10.00
N TRP A 88 -1.60 -11.22 10.11
CA TRP A 88 -1.75 -12.30 9.13
C TRP A 88 -3.16 -12.88 9.15
N GLU A 89 -3.77 -12.98 10.33
CA GLU A 89 -5.13 -13.46 10.52
C GLU A 89 -6.15 -12.54 9.84
N LEU A 90 -5.98 -11.21 9.97
CA LEU A 90 -6.82 -10.26 9.26
C LEU A 90 -6.53 -10.32 7.74
N CYS A 91 -5.28 -10.40 7.32
CA CYS A 91 -4.89 -10.55 5.91
C CYS A 91 -5.50 -11.82 5.27
N GLU A 92 -5.58 -12.93 6.00
CA GLU A 92 -6.20 -14.19 5.58
C GLU A 92 -7.73 -14.07 5.52
N SER A 93 -8.35 -13.47 6.53
CA SER A 93 -9.82 -13.43 6.64
C SER A 93 -10.48 -12.36 5.77
N SER A 94 -9.80 -11.22 5.53
CA SER A 94 -10.31 -10.12 4.71
C SER A 94 -9.72 -10.06 3.31
N GLY A 95 -8.69 -10.86 3.03
CA GLY A 95 -8.03 -10.91 1.74
C GLY A 95 -8.78 -11.73 0.70
N SER A 96 -8.28 -11.69 -0.53
CA SER A 96 -8.83 -12.48 -1.62
C SER A 96 -7.79 -12.75 -2.69
N VAL A 97 -7.97 -13.82 -3.47
CA VAL A 97 -7.20 -14.02 -4.70
C VAL A 97 -7.62 -12.99 -5.74
N GLN A 98 -6.67 -12.26 -6.30
CA GLN A 98 -6.88 -11.39 -7.44
C GLN A 98 -6.10 -11.88 -8.65
N THR A 99 -6.67 -11.72 -9.85
CA THR A 99 -5.97 -11.95 -11.12
C THR A 99 -5.18 -10.70 -11.48
N CYS A 100 -3.90 -10.86 -11.77
CA CYS A 100 -3.01 -9.76 -12.14
C CYS A 100 -3.24 -9.31 -13.58
N GLN A 101 -2.99 -8.02 -13.83
CA GLN A 101 -3.00 -7.45 -15.17
C GLN A 101 -1.81 -7.97 -16.00
N PRO A 102 -1.87 -7.89 -17.34
CA PRO A 102 -0.75 -8.31 -18.20
C PRO A 102 0.59 -7.62 -17.88
N ASN A 103 0.58 -6.41 -17.33
CA ASN A 103 1.82 -5.72 -16.94
C ASN A 103 2.27 -6.03 -15.50
N GLU A 104 1.54 -6.86 -14.75
CA GLU A 104 1.79 -7.18 -13.34
C GLU A 104 2.34 -8.59 -13.19
N GLY A 105 3.61 -8.78 -13.57
CA GLY A 105 4.27 -10.10 -13.59
C GLY A 105 4.80 -10.60 -12.25
N SER A 106 4.35 -10.09 -11.10
CA SER A 106 4.82 -10.52 -9.77
C SER A 106 3.76 -10.34 -8.68
N CYS A 107 3.84 -11.16 -7.63
CA CYS A 107 3.21 -10.91 -6.35
C CYS A 107 4.18 -10.17 -5.43
N GLU A 108 3.72 -9.08 -4.81
CA GLU A 108 4.46 -8.35 -3.79
C GLU A 108 4.07 -8.79 -2.37
N LEU A 109 5.05 -8.70 -1.47
CA LEU A 109 4.88 -8.71 -0.02
C LEU A 109 5.57 -7.47 0.54
N GLU A 110 4.84 -6.61 1.26
CA GLU A 110 5.40 -5.52 2.05
C GLU A 110 4.93 -5.64 3.50
N ILE A 111 5.87 -5.66 4.44
CA ILE A 111 5.59 -5.64 5.88
C ILE A 111 6.19 -4.37 6.47
N ARG A 112 5.36 -3.60 7.18
CA ARG A 112 5.77 -2.43 7.94
C ARG A 112 5.61 -2.69 9.41
N GLU A 113 6.68 -2.45 10.15
CA GLU A 113 6.67 -2.59 11.60
C GLU A 113 6.95 -1.26 12.29
N ARG A 114 6.40 -1.12 13.49
CA ARG A 114 6.71 -0.05 14.44
C ARG A 114 6.88 -0.65 15.83
N SER A 115 8.03 -0.38 16.44
CA SER A 115 8.36 -0.87 17.79
C SER A 115 8.12 -2.38 17.97
N GLY A 116 8.41 -3.19 16.94
CA GLY A 116 8.22 -4.64 16.94
C GLY A 116 6.80 -5.14 16.66
N TYR A 117 5.86 -4.25 16.38
CA TYR A 117 4.49 -4.61 15.99
C TYR A 117 4.30 -4.42 14.49
N ILE A 118 3.65 -5.38 13.84
CA ILE A 118 3.17 -5.24 12.47
C ILE A 118 2.10 -4.15 12.45
N MET A 119 2.33 -3.11 11.65
CA MET A 119 1.37 -2.04 11.41
C MET A 119 0.67 -2.21 10.07
N GLN A 120 1.30 -2.91 9.14
CA GLN A 120 0.76 -3.14 7.82
C GLN A 120 1.44 -4.35 7.16
N ILE A 121 0.63 -5.24 6.62
CA ILE A 121 0.95 -6.28 5.65
C ILE A 121 0.18 -5.87 4.40
N ARG A 122 0.91 -5.65 3.31
CA ARG A 122 0.33 -5.42 1.99
C ARG A 122 0.83 -6.50 1.05
N THR A 123 -0.10 -7.21 0.43
CA THR A 123 0.19 -8.20 -0.60
C THR A 123 -0.63 -7.90 -1.85
N GLY A 124 -0.17 -8.31 -3.02
CA GLY A 124 -0.94 -8.13 -4.26
C GLY A 124 -0.10 -8.26 -5.52
N CYS A 125 -0.69 -7.89 -6.65
CA CYS A 125 -0.05 -7.89 -7.96
C CYS A 125 0.78 -6.62 -8.10
N LYS A 126 1.96 -6.75 -8.72
CA LYS A 126 2.85 -5.64 -9.02
C LYS A 126 3.61 -5.91 -10.31
N ALA A 127 3.93 -4.85 -11.05
CA ALA A 127 4.89 -4.94 -12.14
C ALA A 127 6.24 -5.46 -11.61
N LYS A 128 6.85 -6.40 -12.34
CA LYS A 128 8.03 -7.14 -11.87
C LYS A 128 9.18 -6.20 -11.50
N ASP A 129 9.48 -5.26 -12.38
CA ASP A 129 10.50 -4.22 -12.20
C ASP A 129 10.20 -3.34 -10.98
N ALA A 130 8.94 -2.91 -10.80
CA ALA A 130 8.53 -2.12 -9.66
C ALA A 130 8.70 -2.89 -8.34
N CYS A 131 8.38 -4.18 -8.33
CA CYS A 131 8.58 -5.02 -7.16
C CYS A 131 10.07 -5.16 -6.84
N GLU A 132 10.90 -5.48 -7.84
CA GLU A 132 12.35 -5.64 -7.68
C GLU A 132 13.03 -4.34 -7.22
N MET A 133 12.60 -3.19 -7.74
CA MET A 133 13.08 -1.88 -7.28
C MET A 133 12.73 -1.61 -5.82
N ASN A 134 11.51 -1.97 -5.40
CA ASN A 134 11.08 -1.87 -4.01
C ASN A 134 11.90 -2.79 -3.09
N MET A 135 12.08 -4.05 -3.48
CA MET A 135 12.92 -5.01 -2.77
C MET A 135 14.38 -4.53 -2.68
N SER A 136 14.92 -3.89 -3.72
CA SER A 136 16.28 -3.36 -3.71
C SER A 136 16.53 -2.28 -2.65
N GLN A 137 15.46 -1.60 -2.16
CA GLN A 137 15.59 -0.64 -1.07
C GLN A 137 15.82 -1.30 0.30
N ASN A 138 15.50 -2.60 0.45
CA ASN A 138 15.59 -3.31 1.73
C ASN A 138 16.95 -3.12 2.40
N PHE A 139 18.05 -3.29 1.64
CA PHE A 139 19.43 -3.31 2.16
C PHE A 139 20.39 -2.41 1.35
N LYS A 140 19.89 -1.28 0.84
CA LYS A 140 20.68 -0.36 0.01
C LYS A 140 21.90 0.25 0.74
N GLN A 141 21.85 0.33 2.07
CA GLN A 141 22.92 0.89 2.90
C GLN A 141 23.84 -0.21 3.44
N GLN A 142 25.14 0.06 3.48
CA GLN A 142 26.12 -0.87 4.06
C GLN A 142 25.95 -1.02 5.57
N ASN A 143 25.57 0.06 6.26
CA ASN A 143 25.29 0.01 7.69
C ASN A 143 23.86 -0.55 7.91
N PRO A 144 23.72 -1.70 8.61
CA PRO A 144 22.43 -2.33 8.89
C PRO A 144 21.41 -1.44 9.62
N HIS A 145 21.88 -0.44 10.36
CA HIS A 145 21.02 0.52 11.07
C HIS A 145 20.37 1.55 10.15
N TYR A 146 20.86 1.70 8.91
CA TYR A 146 20.34 2.66 7.93
C TYR A 146 19.56 1.98 6.79
N THR A 147 19.42 0.65 6.83
CA THR A 147 18.61 -0.09 5.87
C THR A 147 17.12 0.12 6.15
N GLU A 148 16.24 -0.03 5.15
CA GLU A 148 14.78 0.08 5.37
C GLU A 148 14.23 -1.17 6.03
N CYS A 149 14.67 -2.34 5.54
CA CYS A 149 14.31 -3.62 6.11
C CYS A 149 15.26 -3.94 7.27
N ARG A 150 14.67 -4.15 8.45
CA ARG A 150 15.35 -4.42 9.71
C ARG A 150 14.59 -5.50 10.46
N PRO A 151 14.75 -6.77 10.06
CA PRO A 151 14.00 -7.87 10.66
C PRO A 151 14.49 -8.23 12.06
N GLU A 152 15.64 -7.70 12.51
CA GLU A 152 16.13 -7.91 13.87
C GLU A 152 15.33 -7.12 14.92
N PRO A 153 15.22 -7.64 16.15
CA PRO A 153 14.65 -6.88 17.25
C PRO A 153 15.48 -5.64 17.59
N GLY A 154 14.83 -4.63 18.17
CA GLY A 154 15.47 -3.43 18.70
C GLY A 154 15.35 -2.18 17.82
N TYR A 155 14.73 -2.29 16.64
CA TYR A 155 14.41 -1.14 15.81
C TYR A 155 12.99 -0.61 16.04
N THR A 156 12.83 0.71 15.98
CA THR A 156 11.52 1.36 16.13
C THR A 156 10.69 1.34 14.86
N HIS A 157 11.29 1.07 13.71
CA HIS A 157 10.64 1.01 12.42
C HIS A 157 11.39 0.07 11.48
N SER A 158 10.62 -0.67 10.68
CA SER A 158 11.12 -1.55 9.61
C SER A 158 10.13 -1.51 8.45
N VAL A 159 10.64 -1.54 7.22
CA VAL A 159 9.86 -1.80 6.01
C VAL A 159 10.59 -2.83 5.17
N CYS A 160 10.03 -4.02 5.08
CA CYS A 160 10.60 -5.15 4.36
C CYS A 160 9.73 -5.52 3.18
N ARG A 161 10.36 -5.73 2.01
CA ARG A 161 9.67 -5.96 0.74
C ARG A 161 10.21 -7.17 0.00
N GLN A 162 9.35 -7.95 -0.63
CA GLN A 162 9.75 -9.18 -1.31
C GLN A 162 8.85 -9.46 -2.51
N CYS A 163 9.36 -10.23 -3.47
CA CYS A 163 8.73 -10.51 -4.76
C CYS A 163 8.78 -12.00 -5.08
N CYS A 164 7.70 -12.52 -5.67
CA CYS A 164 7.68 -13.84 -6.29
C CYS A 164 6.79 -13.84 -7.54
N SER A 165 6.93 -14.83 -8.42
CA SER A 165 6.30 -14.85 -9.75
C SER A 165 5.38 -16.05 -10.00
N GLU A 166 5.11 -16.84 -8.96
CA GLU A 166 4.20 -17.99 -9.03
C GLU A 166 2.81 -17.64 -8.51
N ASN A 167 1.79 -18.41 -8.89
CA ASN A 167 0.42 -18.18 -8.43
C ASN A 167 0.32 -18.26 -6.91
N ASN A 168 -0.19 -17.19 -6.31
CA ASN A 168 -0.41 -17.05 -4.86
C ASN A 168 0.83 -17.33 -4.01
N CYS A 169 2.03 -17.15 -4.55
CA CYS A 169 3.31 -17.52 -3.92
C CYS A 169 3.62 -16.84 -2.58
N VAL A 170 2.94 -15.73 -2.24
CA VAL A 170 3.06 -15.09 -0.91
C VAL A 170 2.29 -15.87 0.17
N LYS A 171 1.26 -16.63 -0.21
CA LYS A 171 0.33 -17.30 0.71
C LYS A 171 0.34 -18.82 0.59
N GLU A 172 0.50 -19.35 -0.61
CA GLU A 172 0.36 -20.78 -0.89
C GLU A 172 1.74 -21.42 -1.08
N PRO A 173 1.97 -22.63 -0.53
CA PRO A 173 1.05 -23.45 0.27
C PRO A 173 0.90 -22.98 1.74
N ASN A 174 1.79 -22.09 2.19
CA ASN A 174 1.72 -21.43 3.49
C ASN A 174 2.24 -20.00 3.34
N TRP A 175 1.87 -19.13 4.28
CA TRP A 175 2.35 -17.75 4.29
C TRP A 175 3.87 -17.69 4.20
N TRP A 176 4.36 -16.90 3.24
CA TRP A 176 5.76 -16.56 3.14
C TRP A 176 6.09 -15.54 4.23
N TYR A 177 6.77 -16.00 5.27
CA TYR A 177 7.12 -15.20 6.44
C TYR A 177 8.64 -15.14 6.67
N PRO A 178 9.37 -14.30 5.91
CA PRO A 178 10.80 -14.11 6.14
C PRO A 178 11.06 -13.44 7.49
N THR A 179 12.00 -13.99 8.26
CA THR A 179 12.36 -13.52 9.61
C THR A 179 13.79 -13.03 9.71
N THR A 180 14.62 -13.27 8.69
CA THR A 180 16.04 -12.92 8.68
C THR A 180 16.41 -12.03 7.51
N ARG A 181 17.52 -11.28 7.62
CA ARG A 181 18.04 -10.49 6.49
C ARG A 181 18.30 -11.33 5.25
N THR A 182 18.80 -12.55 5.42
CA THR A 182 19.09 -13.47 4.31
C THR A 182 17.82 -13.83 3.56
N GLU A 183 16.74 -14.14 4.27
CA GLU A 183 15.45 -14.47 3.65
C GLU A 183 14.82 -13.25 2.96
N TRP A 184 14.94 -12.06 3.57
CA TRP A 184 14.50 -10.80 2.95
C TRP A 184 15.39 -10.33 1.79
N ALA A 185 16.60 -10.89 1.66
CA ALA A 185 17.53 -10.62 0.56
C ALA A 185 17.41 -11.66 -0.56
N TYR A 186 16.62 -12.71 -0.37
CA TYR A 186 16.39 -13.75 -1.36
C TYR A 186 15.75 -13.16 -2.62
N LYS A 187 16.24 -13.55 -3.80
CA LYS A 187 15.76 -13.05 -5.11
C LYS A 187 15.22 -14.15 -6.03
N GLY A 188 14.99 -15.37 -5.52
CA GLY A 188 14.67 -16.52 -6.38
C GLY A 188 15.90 -17.05 -7.14
N GLU A 189 15.78 -18.23 -7.74
CA GLU A 189 16.81 -18.83 -8.61
C GLU A 189 16.90 -18.18 -10.01
N SER A 190 16.10 -17.16 -10.33
CA SER A 190 16.15 -16.46 -11.62
C SER A 190 17.13 -15.28 -11.65
N GLY A 191 18.15 -15.30 -10.81
CA GLY A 191 19.24 -14.34 -10.81
C GLY A 191 20.38 -14.78 -11.74
N TYR A 192 20.31 -14.29 -12.99
CA TYR A 192 21.26 -14.43 -14.11
C TYR A 192 21.06 -15.63 -15.05
#